data_AF-A0A935JCS6-F1
#
_entry.id   AF-A0A935JCS6-F1
#
_cell.length_a   1.000
_cell.length_b   1.000
_cell.length_c   1.000
_cell.angle_alpha   90.00
_cell.angle_beta   90.00
_cell.angle_gamma   90.00
#
_symmetry.space_group_name_H-M   'P 1'
#
loop_
_entity.id
_entity.type
_entity.pdbx_description
1 polymer ?
#
loop_
_entity_poly.entity_id
_entity_poly.type
_entity_poly.pdbx_seq_one_letter_code
_entity_poly.pdbx_strand_id
1 'polypeptide(L)'
;MFDSVLPIIFSWPFVAFSLIATVVGILYEIPFLVILGAITIVPFSYQLNNVQYFRGVAFFLPVLQLFSAWALKEERNVWAWVLFAPTIAIILWLFVINSIIGFF
;
A
#
# COMPACT_ATOMS: atom_id res chain seq x y z
N MET A 1 17.31 -7.87 18.01
CA MET A 1 17.94 -8.03 16.68
C MET A 1 17.16 -9.14 15.98
N PHE A 2 16.04 -8.80 15.34
CA PHE A 2 15.37 -9.75 14.45
C PHE A 2 16.06 -9.55 13.10
N ASP A 3 16.79 -10.56 12.66
CA ASP A 3 17.52 -10.54 11.41
C ASP A 3 16.58 -10.18 10.25
N SER A 4 16.97 -9.13 9.54
CA SER A 4 16.13 -8.17 8.79
C SER A 4 15.40 -8.71 7.56
N VAL A 5 15.39 -10.03 7.33
CA VAL A 5 14.88 -10.65 6.08
C VAL A 5 13.46 -11.21 6.25
N LEU A 6 13.14 -11.75 7.44
CA LEU A 6 11.85 -12.39 7.74
C LEU A 6 10.63 -11.43 7.68
N PRO A 7 10.71 -10.17 8.17
CA PRO A 7 9.56 -9.26 8.14
C PRO A 7 9.15 -8.86 6.71
N ILE A 8 10.13 -8.72 5.80
CA ILE A 8 9.90 -8.19 4.45
C ILE A 8 9.20 -9.23 3.57
N ILE A 9 9.64 -10.50 3.61
CA ILE A 9 9.06 -11.59 2.81
C ILE A 9 7.61 -11.87 3.21
N PHE A 10 7.31 -11.88 4.52
CA PHE A 10 5.96 -12.15 5.02
C PHE A 10 4.98 -11.02 4.69
N SER A 11 5.47 -9.81 4.37
CA SER A 11 4.64 -8.64 4.09
C SER A 11 4.13 -8.60 2.65
N TRP A 12 4.86 -9.16 1.68
CA TRP A 12 4.49 -9.09 0.26
C TRP A 12 3.11 -9.68 -0.06
N PRO A 13 2.67 -10.82 0.52
CA PRO A 13 1.30 -11.31 0.36
C PRO A 13 0.25 -10.29 0.83
N PHE A 14 0.50 -9.59 1.95
CA PHE A 14 -0.40 -8.55 2.46
C PHE A 14 -0.40 -7.31 1.57
N VAL A 15 0.76 -6.92 1.01
CA VAL A 15 0.86 -5.84 0.03
C VAL A 15 0.05 -6.18 -1.22
N ALA A 16 0.20 -7.39 -1.75
CA ALA A 16 -0.55 -7.86 -2.91
C ALA A 16 -2.06 -7.88 -2.63
N PHE A 17 -2.47 -8.43 -1.48
CA PHE A 17 -3.87 -8.42 -1.07
C PHE A 17 -4.40 -6.99 -0.93
N SER A 18 -3.64 -6.09 -0.31
CA SER A 18 -4.03 -4.69 -0.15
C SER A 18 -4.27 -4.00 -1.49
N LEU A 19 -3.36 -4.20 -2.46
CA LEU A 19 -3.49 -3.68 -3.81
C LEU A 19 -4.73 -4.23 -4.51
N ILE A 20 -4.90 -5.56 -4.52
CA ILE A 20 -6.03 -6.22 -5.18
C ILE A 20 -7.34 -5.78 -4.55
N ALA A 21 -7.46 -5.83 -3.22
CA ALA A 21 -8.66 -5.40 -2.51
C ALA A 21 -9.00 -3.94 -2.80
N THR A 22 -8.00 -3.05 -2.86
CA THR A 22 -8.23 -1.64 -3.18
C THR A 22 -8.65 -1.45 -4.63
N VAL A 23 -7.96 -2.08 -5.59
CA VAL A 23 -8.32 -2.00 -7.02
C VAL A 23 -9.73 -2.50 -7.24
N VAL A 24 -10.07 -3.68 -6.71
CA VAL A 24 -11.43 -4.25 -6.78
C VAL A 24 -12.42 -3.32 -6.09
N GLY A 25 -12.09 -2.79 -4.92
CA GLY A 25 -12.92 -1.83 -4.20
C GLY A 25 -13.23 -0.57 -5.01
N ILE A 26 -12.25 0.01 -5.70
CA ILE A 26 -12.47 1.19 -6.54
C ILE A 26 -13.25 0.82 -7.81
N LEU A 27 -12.92 -0.30 -8.47
CA LEU A 27 -13.59 -0.74 -9.71
C LEU A 27 -15.07 -1.07 -9.52
N TYR A 28 -15.41 -1.70 -8.39
CA TYR A 28 -16.78 -2.09 -8.07
C TYR A 28 -17.49 -1.11 -7.14
N GLU A 29 -16.89 0.04 -6.85
CA GLU A 29 -17.45 1.08 -5.98
C GLU A 29 -17.82 0.56 -4.57
N ILE A 30 -16.95 -0.27 -3.98
CA ILE A 30 -17.09 -0.87 -2.65
C ILE A 30 -16.05 -0.26 -1.70
N PRO A 31 -16.36 0.84 -0.96
CA PRO A 31 -15.42 1.50 -0.05
C PRO A 31 -14.87 0.56 1.03
N PHE A 32 -15.67 -0.41 1.46
CA PHE A 32 -15.26 -1.39 2.46
C PHE A 32 -14.03 -2.21 2.02
N LEU A 33 -13.92 -2.58 0.73
CA LEU A 33 -12.76 -3.30 0.21
C LEU A 33 -11.51 -2.43 0.19
N VAL A 34 -11.66 -1.13 -0.11
CA VAL A 34 -10.55 -0.16 -0.04
C VAL A 34 -10.05 -0.01 1.40
N ILE A 35 -10.96 0.05 2.38
CA ILE A 35 -10.61 0.11 3.81
C ILE A 35 -9.87 -1.16 4.25
N LEU A 36 -10.33 -2.35 3.82
CA LEU A 36 -9.61 -3.60 4.08
C LEU A 36 -8.20 -3.58 3.49
N GLY A 37 -8.03 -3.01 2.29
CA GLY A 37 -6.72 -2.79 1.71
C GLY A 37 -5.85 -1.88 2.58
N ALA A 38 -6.40 -0.76 3.04
CA ALA A 38 -5.73 0.20 3.92
C ALA A 38 -5.26 -0.43 5.25
N ILE A 39 -6.10 -1.23 5.89
CA ILE A 39 -5.76 -1.91 7.15
C ILE A 39 -4.63 -2.93 6.88
N THR A 40 -4.73 -3.66 5.79
CA THR A 40 -3.80 -4.74 5.47
C THR A 40 -2.39 -4.23 5.15
N ILE A 41 -2.24 -3.00 4.63
CA ILE A 41 -0.93 -2.43 4.33
C ILE A 41 -0.23 -1.82 5.56
N VAL A 42 -0.92 -1.65 6.69
CA VAL A 42 -0.34 -1.00 7.89
C VAL A 42 0.96 -1.67 8.38
N PRO A 43 1.04 -3.00 8.51
CA PRO A 43 2.29 -3.65 8.94
C PRO A 43 3.45 -3.36 7.97
N PHE A 44 3.18 -3.36 6.67
CA PHE A 44 4.18 -3.05 5.64
C PHE A 44 4.63 -1.59 5.72
N SER A 45 3.69 -0.66 5.88
CA SER A 45 3.96 0.76 6.07
C SER A 45 4.86 1.02 7.29
N TYR A 46 4.59 0.33 8.41
CA TYR A 46 5.43 0.41 9.60
C TYR A 46 6.86 -0.11 9.36
N GLN A 47 7.01 -1.21 8.62
CA GLN A 47 8.33 -1.74 8.26
C GLN A 47 9.09 -0.78 7.34
N LEU A 48 8.42 -0.25 6.31
CA LEU A 48 9.02 0.66 5.34
C LEU A 48 9.51 1.95 6.02
N ASN A 49 8.84 2.39 7.09
CA ASN A 49 9.25 3.54 7.88
C ASN A 49 10.64 3.39 8.54
N ASN A 50 11.15 2.17 8.71
CA ASN A 50 12.49 1.92 9.23
C ASN A 50 13.58 2.14 8.17
N VAL A 51 13.22 2.22 6.88
CA VAL A 51 14.13 2.52 5.78
C VAL A 51 14.34 4.04 5.71
N GLN A 52 15.59 4.48 5.68
CA GLN A 52 15.96 5.91 5.74
C GLN A 52 15.23 6.77 4.69
N TYR A 53 15.05 6.26 3.47
CA TYR A 53 14.37 6.96 2.38
C TYR A 53 12.86 7.14 2.58
N PHE A 54 12.22 6.30 3.40
CA PHE A 54 10.77 6.28 3.57
C PHE A 54 10.32 6.66 4.98
N ARG A 55 11.26 7.04 5.85
CA ARG A 55 10.97 7.46 7.22
C ARG A 55 10.03 8.66 7.23
N GLY A 56 8.96 8.57 8.01
CA GLY A 56 7.83 9.50 8.06
C GLY A 56 6.84 9.32 6.91
N VAL A 57 7.33 9.11 5.68
CA VAL A 57 6.50 9.09 4.47
C VAL A 57 5.70 7.79 4.32
N ALA A 58 6.25 6.66 4.79
CA ALA A 58 5.61 5.36 4.65
C ALA A 58 4.21 5.30 5.29
N PHE A 59 3.96 6.04 6.38
CA PHE A 59 2.66 6.10 7.04
C PHE A 59 1.56 6.74 6.18
N PHE A 60 1.92 7.48 5.12
CA PHE A 60 0.94 8.00 4.18
C PHE A 60 0.32 6.91 3.30
N LEU A 61 0.95 5.74 3.13
CA LEU A 61 0.41 4.66 2.29
C LEU A 61 -1.01 4.23 2.72
N PRO A 62 -1.26 3.82 3.98
CA PRO A 62 -2.60 3.49 4.43
C PRO A 62 -3.53 4.71 4.45
N VAL A 63 -3.02 5.90 4.78
CA VAL A 63 -3.81 7.14 4.84
C VAL A 63 -4.35 7.52 3.45
N LEU A 64 -3.54 7.38 2.40
CA LEU A 64 -3.95 7.62 1.02
C LEU A 64 -5.03 6.63 0.56
N GLN A 65 -4.93 5.36 0.96
CA GLN A 65 -6.01 4.39 0.71
C GLN A 65 -7.30 4.75 1.49
N LEU A 66 -7.21 5.23 2.73
CA LEU A 66 -8.39 5.70 3.46
C LEU A 66 -9.04 6.92 2.79
N PHE A 67 -8.23 7.87 2.30
CA PHE A 67 -8.77 8.99 1.52
C PHE A 67 -9.37 8.53 0.19
N SER A 68 -8.81 7.50 -0.44
CA SER A 68 -9.39 6.86 -1.62
C SER A 68 -10.77 6.27 -1.31
N ALA A 69 -10.93 5.56 -0.19
CA ALA A 69 -12.23 5.05 0.27
C ALA A 69 -13.22 6.18 0.56
N TRP A 70 -12.76 7.28 1.15
CA TRP A 70 -13.58 8.46 1.41
C TRP A 70 -14.04 9.13 0.11
N ALA A 71 -13.14 9.32 -0.86
CA ALA A 71 -13.47 9.86 -2.18
C ALA A 71 -14.49 8.98 -2.92
N LEU A 72 -14.37 7.65 -2.79
CA LEU A 72 -15.33 6.70 -3.36
C LEU A 72 -16.71 6.85 -2.72
N LYS A 73 -16.77 7.06 -1.40
CA LYS A 73 -18.02 7.33 -0.68
C LYS A 73 -18.70 8.63 -1.12
N GLU A 74 -17.94 9.61 -1.59
CA GLU A 74 -18.46 10.85 -2.17
C GLU A 74 -18.73 10.77 -3.69
N GLU A 75 -18.76 9.56 -4.27
CA GLU A 75 -18.97 9.34 -5.72
C GLU A 75 -17.89 9.99 -6.60
N ARG A 76 -16.71 10.28 -6.03
CA ARG A 76 -15.57 10.90 -6.71
C ARG A 76 -14.56 9.85 -7.18
N ASN A 77 -14.98 8.95 -8.07
CA ASN A 77 -14.17 7.81 -8.53
C ASN A 77 -12.78 8.20 -9.07
N VAL A 78 -12.70 9.31 -9.81
CA VAL A 78 -11.41 9.81 -10.34
C VAL A 78 -10.46 10.16 -9.20
N TRP A 79 -10.95 10.80 -8.14
CA TRP A 79 -10.14 11.17 -6.98
C TRP A 79 -9.72 9.94 -6.17
N ALA A 80 -10.56 8.90 -6.08
CA ALA A 80 -10.19 7.64 -5.46
C ALA A 80 -8.95 7.03 -6.15
N TRP A 81 -8.92 7.03 -7.48
CA TRP A 81 -7.74 6.59 -8.26
C TRP A 81 -6.53 7.50 -8.09
N VAL A 82 -6.70 8.82 -8.16
CA VAL A 82 -5.61 9.79 -7.98
C VAL A 82 -4.95 9.65 -6.61
N LEU A 83 -5.74 9.46 -5.56
CA LEU A 83 -5.24 9.26 -4.20
C LEU A 83 -4.54 7.92 -4.02
N PHE A 84 -4.98 6.89 -4.73
CA PHE A 84 -4.38 5.56 -4.64
C PHE A 84 -3.13 5.37 -5.53
N ALA A 85 -3.01 6.14 -6.62
CA ALA A 85 -1.90 6.02 -7.58
C ALA A 85 -0.50 6.16 -6.96
N PRO A 86 -0.23 7.09 -6.00
CA PRO A 86 1.06 7.15 -5.32
C PRO A 86 1.42 5.86 -4.57
N THR A 87 0.43 5.20 -3.94
CA THR A 87 0.62 3.91 -3.26
C THR A 87 1.05 2.83 -4.26
N ILE A 88 0.39 2.75 -5.42
CA ILE A 88 0.79 1.83 -6.51
C ILE A 88 2.22 2.14 -6.96
N ALA A 89 2.53 3.40 -7.23
CA ALA A 89 3.84 3.81 -7.74
C ALA A 89 4.98 3.44 -6.78
N ILE A 90 4.81 3.69 -5.48
CA ILE A 90 5.80 3.34 -4.46
C ILE A 90 6.00 1.82 -4.38
N ILE A 91 4.91 1.03 -4.38
CA ILE A 91 5.01 -0.43 -4.29
C ILE A 91 5.67 -1.01 -5.55
N LEU A 92 5.29 -0.54 -6.74
CA LEU A 92 5.91 -0.99 -7.99
C LEU A 92 7.39 -0.63 -8.04
N TRP A 93 7.76 0.58 -7.61
CA TRP A 93 9.16 1.00 -7.53
C TRP A 93 9.97 0.09 -6.59
N LEU A 94 9.44 -0.20 -5.41
CA LEU A 94 10.04 -1.13 -4.45
C LEU A 94 10.18 -2.54 -5.03
N PHE A 95 9.14 -3.03 -5.69
CA PHE A 95 9.16 -4.36 -6.32
C PHE A 95 10.25 -4.44 -7.40
N VAL A 96 10.34 -3.43 -8.27
CA VAL A 96 11.37 -3.34 -9.32
C VAL A 96 12.77 -3.29 -8.71
N ILE A 97 13.01 -2.42 -7.72
CA ILE A 97 14.32 -2.34 -7.04
C ILE A 97 14.70 -3.69 -6.43
N ASN A 98 13.79 -4.34 -5.70
CA ASN A 98 14.06 -5.64 -5.08
C ASN A 98 14.36 -6.72 -6.14
N SER A 99 13.69 -6.67 -7.29
CA SER A 99 13.94 -7.61 -8.39
C SER A 99 15.29 -7.41 -9.09
N ILE A 100 15.79 -6.17 -9.15
CA ILE A 100 17.08 -5.83 -9.78
C ILE A 100 18.24 -6.12 -8.83
N ILE A 101 18.08 -5.79 -7.54
CA ILE A 101 19.17 -5.90 -6.56
C ILE A 101 19.35 -7.34 -6.07
N GLY A 102 18.33 -8.20 -6.19
CA GLY A 102 18.43 -9.63 -5.91
C GLY A 102 18.81 -9.93 -4.46
N PHE A 103 17.82 -10.09 -3.58
CA PHE A 103 17.92 -10.64 -2.22
C PHE A 103 19.21 -10.27 -1.42
N PHE A 104 19.09 -9.27 -0.55
CA PHE A 104 19.90 -9.18 0.66
C PHE A 104 19.00 -9.32 1.89
#